data_AF-A0A5C5YU74-F1
#
_entry.id   AF-A0A5C5YU74-F1
#
_cell.length_a   1.000
_cell.length_b   1.000
_cell.length_c   1.000
_cell.angle_alpha   90.00
_cell.angle_beta   90.00
_cell.angle_gamma   90.00
#
_symmetry.space_group_name_H-M   'P 1'
#
loop_
_entity.id
_entity.type
_entity.pdbx_description
1 polymer ?
#
loop_
_entity_poly.entity_id
_entity_poly.type
_entity_poly.pdbx_seq_one_letter_code
_entity_poly.pdbx_strand_id
1 'polypeptide(L)'
;MPHAEWNIADAKSKLSEVLNRAEQQAQFITRRNRQYVVLGGEEYRRLTGDVASLKELILSGPSLEGLDLERDPSLGRELEL
;
A
#
# COMPACT_ATOMS: atom_id res chain seq x y z
N MET A 1 -6.25 11.72 -16.94
CA MET A 1 -7.19 10.89 -16.16
C MET A 1 -8.11 11.85 -15.41
N PRO A 2 -9.44 11.73 -15.49
CA PRO A 2 -10.32 12.59 -14.70
C PRO A 2 -10.12 12.24 -13.22
N HIS A 3 -9.62 13.19 -12.44
CA HIS A 3 -9.54 13.07 -11.00
C HIS A 3 -10.91 13.38 -10.40
N ALA A 4 -11.32 12.66 -9.34
CA ALA A 4 -12.52 13.01 -8.61
C ALA A 4 -12.26 14.30 -7.81
N GLU A 5 -12.75 15.41 -8.35
CA GLU A 5 -12.55 16.76 -7.80
C GLU A 5 -13.76 17.19 -6.96
N TRP A 6 -13.46 17.61 -5.74
CA TRP A 6 -14.40 18.12 -4.76
C TRP A 6 -14.07 19.58 -4.45
N ASN A 7 -15.07 20.44 -4.36
CA ASN A 7 -14.86 21.69 -3.64
C ASN A 7 -14.89 21.41 -2.11
N ILE A 8 -14.35 22.32 -1.30
CA ILE A 8 -14.30 22.15 0.15
C ILE A 8 -15.67 22.04 0.84
N ALA A 9 -16.73 22.61 0.26
CA ALA A 9 -18.07 22.55 0.85
C ALA A 9 -18.67 21.15 0.65
N ASP A 10 -18.62 20.63 -0.58
CA ASP A 10 -19.12 19.30 -0.93
C ASP A 10 -18.36 18.22 -0.19
N ALA A 11 -17.03 18.33 -0.10
CA ALA A 11 -16.21 17.39 0.65
C ALA A 11 -16.59 17.33 2.14
N LYS A 12 -16.98 18.46 2.76
CA LYS A 12 -17.44 18.47 4.15
C LYS A 12 -18.79 17.79 4.32
N SER A 13 -19.74 18.08 3.43
CA SER A 13 -21.07 17.48 3.47
C SER A 13 -21.08 15.99 3.16
N LYS A 14 -20.09 15.52 2.39
CA LYS A 14 -19.98 14.14 1.90
C LYS A 14 -18.67 13.46 2.32
N LEU A 15 -18.16 13.79 3.51
CA LEU A 15 -16.85 13.30 3.94
C LEU A 15 -16.75 11.78 3.92
N SER A 16 -17.79 11.06 4.35
CA SER A 16 -17.81 9.59 4.30
C SER A 16 -17.69 9.05 2.88
N GLU A 17 -18.31 9.70 1.89
CA GLU A 17 -18.19 9.32 0.48
C GLU A 17 -16.78 9.61 -0.06
N VAL A 18 -16.20 10.75 0.30
CA VAL A 18 -14.81 11.10 -0.05
C VAL A 18 -13.85 10.02 0.49
N LEU A 19 -14.00 9.62 1.75
CA LEU A 19 -13.16 8.59 2.36
C LEU A 19 -13.35 7.23 1.69
N ASN A 20 -14.60 6.79 1.46
CA ASN A 20 -14.88 5.53 0.77
C ASN A 20 -14.27 5.48 -0.63
N ARG A 21 -14.30 6.59 -1.37
CA ARG A 21 -13.67 6.67 -2.70
C ARG A 21 -12.14 6.74 -2.60
N ALA A 22 -11.60 7.35 -1.55
CA ALA A 22 -10.16 7.46 -1.30
C ALA A 22 -9.47 6.11 -1.04
N GLU A 23 -10.23 5.08 -0.64
CA GLU A 23 -9.74 3.69 -0.54
C GLU A 23 -9.35 3.11 -1.91
N GLN A 24 -10.00 3.55 -2.99
CA GLN A 24 -9.77 3.03 -4.35
C GLN A 24 -8.94 3.98 -5.21
N GLN A 25 -9.12 5.28 -5.05
CA GLN A 25 -8.47 6.31 -5.87
C GLN A 25 -8.32 7.63 -5.13
N ALA A 26 -7.23 8.35 -5.40
CA ALA A 26 -6.98 9.67 -4.84
C ALA A 26 -8.14 10.64 -5.10
N GLN A 27 -8.61 11.31 -4.04
CA GLN A 27 -9.63 12.36 -4.13
C GLN A 27 -8.98 13.72 -4.01
N PHE A 28 -9.38 14.67 -4.85
CA PHE A 28 -8.81 16.01 -4.85
C PHE A 28 -9.82 16.98 -4.26
N ILE A 29 -9.40 17.76 -3.27
CA ILE A 29 -10.22 18.80 -2.64
C ILE A 29 -9.64 20.16 -2.95
N THR A 30 -10.42 21.01 -3.58
CA THR A 30 -10.04 22.39 -3.89
C THR A 30 -10.63 23.36 -2.87
N ARG A 31 -9.75 24.18 -2.27
CA ARG A 31 -10.12 25.28 -1.36
C ARG A 31 -9.49 26.56 -1.87
N ARG A 32 -10.32 27.45 -2.44
CA ARG A 32 -9.86 28.65 -3.15
C ARG A 32 -8.91 28.23 -4.28
N ASN A 33 -7.68 28.74 -4.29
CA ASN A 33 -6.67 28.45 -5.31
C ASN A 33 -5.65 27.40 -4.85
N ARG A 34 -6.01 26.55 -3.87
CA ARG A 34 -5.15 25.47 -3.36
C ARG A 34 -5.85 24.14 -3.51
N GLN A 35 -5.11 23.13 -3.92
CA GLN A 35 -5.57 21.76 -4.05
C GLN A 35 -4.96 20.90 -2.95
N TYR A 36 -5.75 20.00 -2.42
CA TYR A 36 -5.39 19.03 -1.39
C TYR A 36 -5.75 17.64 -1.90
N VAL A 37 -5.02 16.62 -1.46
CA VAL A 37 -5.27 15.23 -1.87
C VAL A 37 -5.63 14.41 -0.64
N VAL A 38 -6.66 13.57 -0.76
CA VAL A 38 -7.04 12.56 0.23
C VAL A 38 -6.72 11.19 -0.35
N LEU A 39 -5.97 10.41 0.41
CA LEU A 39 -5.52 9.06 0.09
C LEU A 39 -5.88 8.14 1.26
N GLY A 40 -6.11 6.85 0.98
CA GLY A 40 -6.10 5.82 2.01
C GLY A 40 -4.77 5.82 2.78
N GLY A 41 -4.82 5.52 4.08
CA GLY A 41 -3.64 5.60 4.94
C GLY A 41 -2.51 4.63 4.55
N GLU A 42 -2.88 3.43 4.07
CA GLU A 42 -1.91 2.47 3.54
C GLU A 42 -1.22 2.96 2.28
N GLU A 43 -1.97 3.58 1.37
CA GLU A 43 -1.41 4.12 0.13
C GLU A 43 -0.45 5.28 0.42
N TYR A 44 -0.79 6.14 1.38
CA TYR A 44 0.13 7.18 1.85
C TYR A 44 1.43 6.58 2.41
N ARG A 45 1.34 5.56 3.28
CA ARG A 45 2.54 4.87 3.82
C ARG A 45 3.39 4.23 2.71
N ARG A 46 2.74 3.58 1.73
CA ARG A 46 3.42 2.99 0.57
C ARG A 46 4.17 4.05 -0.23
N LEU A 47 3.53 5.17 -0.53
CA LEU A 47 4.13 6.27 -1.30
C LEU A 47 5.26 6.99 -0.56
N THR A 48 5.18 7.05 0.78
CA THR A 48 6.21 7.68 1.62
C THR A 48 7.35 6.72 1.99
N GLY A 49 7.29 5.46 1.56
CA GLY A 49 8.32 4.46 1.86
C GLY A 49 8.28 3.96 3.30
N ASP A 50 7.17 4.18 4.01
CA ASP A 50 6.97 3.75 5.41
C ASP A 50 6.50 2.29 5.51
N VAL A 51 6.66 1.52 4.42
CA VAL A 51 6.42 0.09 4.34
C VAL A 51 7.74 -0.55 3.94
N ALA A 52 8.29 -1.39 4.82
CA ALA A 52 9.51 -2.14 4.53
C ALA A 52 9.34 -2.92 3.22
N SER A 53 10.24 -2.69 2.28
CA SER A 53 10.35 -3.47 1.06
C SER A 53 10.62 -4.94 1.38
N LEU A 54 10.27 -5.85 0.47
CA LEU A 54 10.62 -7.28 0.60
C LEU A 54 12.12 -7.45 0.86
N LYS A 55 12.95 -6.62 0.22
CA LYS A 55 14.39 -6.61 0.42
C LYS A 55 14.76 -6.25 1.87
N GLU A 56 14.18 -5.19 2.42
CA GLU A 56 14.42 -4.78 3.81
C GLU A 56 13.94 -5.86 4.78
N LEU A 57 12.78 -6.46 4.53
CA LEU A 57 12.26 -7.58 5.32
C LEU A 57 13.23 -8.76 5.35
N ILE A 58 13.75 -9.18 4.18
CA ILE A 58 14.74 -10.26 4.07
C ILE A 58 16.04 -9.91 4.82
N LEU A 59 16.53 -8.67 4.67
CA LEU A 59 17.77 -8.23 5.33
C LEU A 59 17.60 -8.03 6.84
N SER A 60 16.40 -7.69 7.30
CA SER A 60 16.03 -7.60 8.72
C SER A 60 15.64 -8.95 9.34
N GLY A 61 15.65 -10.02 8.55
CA GLY A 61 15.30 -11.36 8.98
C GLY A 61 16.29 -11.94 10.00
N PRO A 62 15.93 -13.07 10.63
CA PRO A 62 16.84 -13.78 11.52
C PRO A 62 18.14 -14.18 10.80
N SER A 63 19.23 -14.29 11.56
CA SER A 63 20.52 -14.75 11.04
C SER A 63 20.37 -16.14 10.41
N LEU A 64 21.05 -16.34 9.29
CA LEU A 64 21.16 -17.65 8.62
C LEU A 64 22.34 -18.47 9.17
N GLU A 65 23.08 -17.95 10.14
CA GLU A 65 24.17 -18.70 10.79
C GLU A 65 23.65 -20.00 11.43
N GLY A 66 24.34 -21.10 11.16
CA GLY A 66 23.99 -22.42 11.70
C GLY A 66 22.88 -23.15 10.94
N LEU A 67 22.34 -22.57 9.86
CA LEU A 67 21.45 -23.29 8.95
C LEU A 67 22.27 -24.04 7.89
N ASP A 68 21.85 -25.26 7.58
CA ASP A 68 22.29 -25.95 6.37
C ASP A 68 21.55 -25.36 5.17
N LEU A 69 22.31 -24.70 4.29
CA LEU A 69 21.80 -24.03 3.09
C LEU A 69 22.04 -24.89 1.83
N GLU A 70 22.54 -26.11 1.96
CA GLU A 70 22.65 -27.03 0.84
C GLU A 70 21.26 -27.37 0.29
N ARG A 71 21.18 -27.47 -1.03
CA ARG A 71 19.94 -27.81 -1.70
C ARG A 71 19.62 -29.27 -1.39
N ASP A 72 18.51 -29.51 -0.71
CA ASP A 72 17.98 -30.86 -0.52
C ASP A 72 17.71 -31.52 -1.88
N PRO A 73 18.36 -32.66 -2.21
CA PRO A 73 18.15 -33.39 -3.45
C PRO A 73 16.88 -34.24 -3.43
N SER A 74 16.15 -34.30 -2.31
CA SER A 74 14.89 -35.04 -2.22
C SER A 74 13.90 -34.54 -3.28
N LEU A 75 13.27 -35.49 -3.95
CA LEU A 75 12.03 -35.20 -4.68
C LEU A 75 11.02 -34.79 -3.61
N GLY A 76 10.23 -33.74 -3.87
CA GLY A 76 9.32 -33.15 -2.89
C GLY A 76 8.21 -34.13 -2.44
N ARG A 77 6.96 -33.66 -2.34
CA ARG A 77 5.88 -34.58 -1.95
C ARG A 77 5.72 -35.70 -2.99
N GLU A 78 5.55 -36.94 -2.52
CA GLU A 78 5.09 -38.04 -3.39
C GLU A 78 3.78 -37.61 -4.08
N LEU A 79 3.82 -37.55 -5.40
CA LEU A 79 2.65 -37.31 -6.24
C LEU A 79 2.12 -38.67 -6.67
N GLU A 80 0.92 -39.03 -6.23
CA GLU A 80 0.16 -40.10 -6.89
C GLU A 80 -0.29 -39.56 -8.26
N LEU A 81 0.23 -40.16 -9.34
CA LEU A 81 -0.09 -39.85 -10.73
C LEU A 81 -1.25 -40.69 -11.25
#